data_AF-A0A059LIF6-F1
#
_entry.id   AF-A0A059LIF6-F1
#
_cell.length_a   1.000
_cell.length_b   1.000
_cell.length_c   1.000
_cell.angle_alpha   90.00
_cell.angle_beta   90.00
_cell.angle_gamma   90.00
#
_symmetry.space_group_name_H-M   'P 1'
#
loop_
_entity.id
_entity.type
_entity.pdbx_description
1 polymer ?
#
loop_
_entity_poly.entity_id
_entity_poly.type
_entity_poly.pdbx_seq_one_letter_code
_entity_poly.pdbx_strand_id
1 'polypeptide(L)'
;MQSAAKKEFVLSDRDLARLGSLKKRNPQHPDWQPMLLYLKSQVEQVSRNLHGNVESAQEAKRARDQERLEQKIKGRAEAHLVEERRERHLGNIKKRIL
;
A
#
# COMPACT_ATOMS: atom_id res chain seq x y z
N MET A 1 -1.10 -11.12 -3.23
CA MET A 1 -0.80 -11.32 -1.79
C MET A 1 0.47 -10.53 -1.46
N GLN A 2 0.40 -9.46 -0.67
CA GLN A 2 1.61 -8.72 -0.28
C GLN A 2 2.29 -9.47 0.87
N SER A 3 3.47 -10.03 0.64
CA SER A 3 4.26 -10.65 1.71
C SER A 3 4.68 -9.60 2.74
N ALA A 4 4.71 -9.99 4.02
CA ALA A 4 5.12 -9.10 5.13
C ALA A 4 6.50 -8.46 4.84
N ALA A 5 7.41 -9.24 4.25
CA ALA A 5 8.74 -8.80 3.85
C ALA A 5 8.73 -7.55 2.94
N LYS A 6 7.85 -7.48 1.93
CA LYS A 6 7.78 -6.31 1.02
C LYS A 6 7.37 -5.04 1.75
N LYS A 7 6.47 -5.16 2.73
CA LYS A 7 5.96 -4.02 3.51
C LYS A 7 6.95 -3.55 4.56
N GLU A 8 7.56 -4.50 5.27
CA GLU A 8 8.46 -4.22 6.39
C GLU A 8 9.82 -3.73 5.91
N PHE A 9 10.39 -4.36 4.88
CA PHE A 9 11.73 -4.06 4.37
C PHE A 9 11.74 -3.24 3.07
N VAL A 10 10.57 -2.79 2.62
CA VAL A 10 10.45 -1.91 1.45
C VAL A 10 11.13 -2.51 0.21
N LEU A 11 10.88 -3.81 -0.03
CA LEU A 11 11.48 -4.58 -1.11
C LEU A 11 10.50 -4.82 -2.26
N SER A 12 11.03 -4.91 -3.48
CA SER A 12 10.26 -5.29 -4.68
C SER A 12 10.20 -6.81 -4.86
N ASP A 13 9.36 -7.29 -5.78
CA ASP A 13 9.34 -8.72 -6.14
C ASP A 13 10.67 -9.18 -6.74
N ARG A 14 11.37 -8.30 -7.48
CA ARG A 14 12.67 -8.62 -8.08
C ARG A 14 13.74 -8.85 -7.02
N ASP A 15 13.70 -8.08 -5.92
CA ASP A 15 14.65 -8.22 -4.81
C ASP A 15 14.45 -9.54 -4.08
N LEU A 16 13.18 -9.92 -3.87
CA LEU A 16 12.82 -11.17 -3.20
C LEU A 16 12.96 -12.41 -4.10
N ALA A 17 12.82 -12.28 -5.42
CA ALA A 17 12.94 -13.39 -6.36
C ALA A 17 14.33 -14.04 -6.37
N ARG A 18 15.35 -13.29 -5.93
CA ARG A 18 16.74 -13.78 -5.80
C ARG A 18 16.97 -14.58 -4.52
N LEU A 19 16.02 -14.60 -3.59
CA LEU A 19 16.13 -15.29 -2.32
C LEU A 19 15.52 -16.69 -2.39
N GLY A 20 16.11 -17.63 -1.65
CA GLY A 20 15.47 -18.91 -1.37
C GLY A 20 14.16 -18.70 -0.61
N SER A 21 13.13 -19.47 -0.94
CA SER A 21 11.85 -19.41 -0.23
C SER A 21 11.20 -20.78 -0.11
N LEU A 22 10.42 -20.96 0.95
CA LEU A 22 9.55 -22.13 1.11
C LEU A 22 8.14 -21.77 0.66
N LYS A 23 7.53 -22.65 -0.14
CA LYS A 23 6.13 -22.55 -0.55
C LYS A 23 5.25 -23.30 0.43
N LYS A 24 4.24 -22.63 0.97
CA LYS A 24 3.19 -23.26 1.79
C LYS A 24 1.82 -22.89 1.24
N ARG A 25 0.83 -23.78 1.41
CA ARG A 25 -0.56 -23.43 1.09
C ARG A 25 -0.96 -22.20 1.91
N ASN A 26 -1.69 -21.29 1.28
CA ASN A 26 -2.19 -20.13 1.98
C ASN A 26 -3.23 -20.60 3.03
N PRO A 27 -3.01 -20.32 4.32
CA PRO A 27 -3.82 -20.88 5.41
C PRO A 27 -5.28 -20.42 5.36
N GLN A 28 -5.55 -19.24 4.79
CA GLN A 28 -6.90 -18.68 4.73
C GLN A 28 -7.63 -19.03 3.43
N HIS A 29 -6.89 -19.27 2.36
CA HIS A 29 -7.43 -19.60 1.03
C HIS A 29 -6.56 -20.66 0.35
N PRO A 30 -6.81 -21.96 0.59
CA PRO A 30 -5.94 -23.05 0.12
C PRO A 30 -5.75 -23.12 -1.41
N ASP A 31 -6.73 -22.66 -2.18
CA ASP A 31 -6.72 -22.68 -3.66
C ASP A 31 -5.97 -21.49 -4.28
N TRP A 32 -5.56 -20.52 -3.46
CA TRP A 32 -4.78 -19.38 -3.94
C TRP A 32 -3.33 -19.78 -4.21
N GLN A 33 -2.60 -18.88 -4.87
CA GLN A 33 -1.15 -19.01 -5.01
C GLN A 33 -0.49 -19.27 -3.64
N PRO A 34 0.46 -20.22 -3.57
CA PRO A 34 1.14 -20.55 -2.32
C PRO A 34 1.77 -19.32 -1.66
N MET A 35 1.69 -19.26 -0.34
CA MET A 35 2.42 -18.30 0.46
C MET A 35 3.92 -18.59 0.38
N LEU A 36 4.71 -17.54 0.12
CA LEU A 36 6.16 -17.60 0.14
C LEU A 36 6.68 -17.20 1.53
N LEU A 37 7.45 -18.09 2.14
CA LEU A 37 8.15 -17.88 3.39
C LEU A 37 9.63 -17.66 3.11
N TYR A 38 10.15 -16.50 3.52
CA TYR A 38 11.55 -16.12 3.36
C TYR A 38 12.26 -16.20 4.72
N LEU A 39 13.56 -16.50 4.69
CA LEU A 39 14.37 -16.42 5.90
C LEU A 39 14.61 -14.94 6.25
N LYS A 40 14.27 -14.54 7.48
CA LYS A 40 14.33 -13.14 7.93
C LYS A 40 15.74 -12.54 7.75
N SER A 41 16.79 -13.27 8.10
CA SER A 41 18.18 -12.81 7.98
C SER A 41 18.59 -12.49 6.53
N GLN A 42 18.10 -13.27 5.56
CA GLN A 42 18.36 -13.00 4.13
C GLN A 42 17.67 -11.73 3.66
N VAL A 43 16.41 -11.54 4.06
CA VAL A 43 15.61 -10.35 3.74
C VAL A 43 16.25 -9.10 4.34
N GLU A 44 16.68 -9.17 5.60
CA GLU A 44 17.39 -8.09 6.29
C GLU A 44 18.71 -7.73 5.62
N GLN A 45 19.46 -8.72 5.14
CA GLN A 45 20.71 -8.47 4.42
C GLN A 45 20.46 -7.76 3.09
N VAL A 46 19.46 -8.19 2.31
CA VAL A 46 19.09 -7.53 1.05
C VAL A 46 18.61 -6.11 1.29
N SER A 47 17.78 -5.90 2.32
CA SER A 47 17.31 -4.58 2.72
C SER A 47 18.46 -3.65 3.07
N ARG A 48 19.43 -4.13 3.86
CA ARG A 48 20.62 -3.35 4.23
C ARG A 48 21.47 -3.01 3.00
N ASN A 49 21.66 -3.96 2.09
CA ASN A 49 22.42 -3.71 0.87
C ASN A 49 21.74 -2.68 -0.06
N LEU A 50 20.40 -2.63 -0.07
CA LEU A 50 19.64 -1.71 -0.93
C LEU A 50 19.50 -0.31 -0.33
N HIS A 51 19.19 -0.23 0.97
CA HIS A 51 18.85 1.03 1.67
C HIS A 51 19.99 1.55 2.55
N GLY A 52 21.12 0.84 2.64
CA GLY A 52 22.26 1.17 3.48
C GLY A 52 22.05 0.77 4.94
N ASN A 53 21.11 1.42 5.62
CA ASN A 53 20.77 1.13 7.01
C ASN A 53 19.26 0.92 7.20
N VAL A 54 18.88 0.38 8.36
CA VAL A 54 17.48 0.05 8.69
C VAL A 54 16.63 1.32 8.86
N GLU A 55 17.23 2.42 9.34
CA GLU A 55 16.53 3.69 9.55
C GLU A 55 16.06 4.32 8.24
N SER A 56 16.92 4.34 7.20
CA SER A 56 16.59 4.85 5.88
C SER A 56 15.45 4.05 5.23
N ALA A 57 15.41 2.73 5.42
CA ALA A 57 14.29 1.90 4.95
C ALA A 57 12.98 2.25 5.69
N GLN A 58 13.04 2.48 7.01
CA GLN A 58 11.88 2.89 7.81
C GLN A 58 11.40 4.31 7.49
N GLU A 59 12.30 5.24 7.20
CA GLU A 59 11.97 6.59 6.73
C GLU A 59 11.29 6.56 5.36
N ALA A 60 11.84 5.80 4.40
CA ALA A 60 11.20 5.60 3.11
C ALA A 60 9.81 4.97 3.22
N LYS A 61 9.63 4.04 4.17
CA LYS A 61 8.31 3.47 4.50
C LYS A 61 7.35 4.54 5.04
N ARG A 62 7.79 5.33 6.02
CA ARG A 62 6.99 6.40 6.62
C ARG A 62 6.57 7.45 5.59
N ALA A 63 7.47 7.86 4.70
CA ALA A 63 7.16 8.79 3.62
C ALA A 63 6.09 8.22 2.67
N ARG A 64 6.20 6.95 2.25
CA ARG A 64 5.20 6.29 1.40
C ARG A 64 3.84 6.14 2.08
N ASP A 65 3.83 5.81 3.36
CA ASP A 65 2.58 5.65 4.12
C ASP A 65 1.90 7.01 4.32
N GLN A 66 2.69 8.07 4.55
CA GLN A 66 2.20 9.45 4.65
C GLN A 66 1.61 9.95 3.33
N GLU A 67 2.32 9.77 2.21
CA GLU A 67 1.83 10.17 0.88
C GLU A 67 0.49 9.49 0.54
N ARG A 68 0.36 8.19 0.85
CA ARG A 68 -0.90 7.45 0.68
C ARG A 68 -2.02 7.98 1.54
N LEU A 69 -1.72 8.42 2.76
CA LEU A 69 -2.71 9.01 3.66
C LEU A 69 -3.18 10.36 3.10
N GLU A 70 -2.25 11.21 2.67
CA GLU A 70 -2.55 12.51 2.08
C GLU A 70 -3.41 12.39 0.81
N GLN A 71 -3.08 11.45 -0.08
CA GLN A 71 -3.89 11.18 -1.27
C GLN A 71 -5.32 10.72 -0.91
N LYS A 72 -5.47 9.89 0.12
CA LYS A 72 -6.80 9.47 0.60
C LYS A 72 -7.61 10.62 1.19
N ILE A 73 -6.97 11.47 1.99
CA ILE A 73 -7.62 12.66 2.57
C ILE A 73 -8.06 13.60 1.46
N LYS A 74 -7.16 13.90 0.51
CA LYS A 74 -7.45 14.75 -0.64
C LYS A 74 -8.60 14.20 -1.47
N GLY A 75 -8.56 12.91 -1.84
CA GLY A 75 -9.64 12.29 -2.62
C GLY A 75 -11.00 12.33 -1.91
N ARG A 76 -11.04 12.17 -0.58
CA ARG A 76 -12.28 12.31 0.20
C ARG A 76 -12.78 13.76 0.22
N ALA A 77 -11.89 14.72 0.41
CA ALA A 77 -12.24 16.14 0.39
C ALA A 77 -12.79 16.56 -0.98
N GLU A 78 -12.14 16.13 -2.07
CA GLU A 78 -12.61 16.38 -3.44
C GLU A 78 -13.98 15.75 -3.70
N ALA A 79 -14.19 14.50 -3.30
CA ALA A 79 -15.49 13.84 -3.43
C ALA A 79 -16.60 14.60 -2.68
N HIS A 80 -16.32 15.08 -1.46
CA HIS A 80 -17.25 15.88 -0.68
C HIS A 80 -17.63 17.19 -1.40
N LEU A 81 -16.64 17.91 -1.92
CA LEU A 81 -16.86 19.15 -2.67
C LEU A 81 -17.68 18.92 -3.95
N VAL A 82 -17.51 17.79 -4.61
CA VAL A 82 -18.30 17.41 -5.80
C VAL A 82 -19.76 17.18 -5.42
N GLU A 83 -20.02 16.46 -4.34
CA GLU A 83 -21.39 16.22 -3.86
C GLU A 83 -22.07 17.52 -3.42
N GLU A 84 -21.40 18.39 -2.66
CA GLU A 84 -21.96 19.70 -2.28
C GLU A 84 -22.31 20.57 -3.49
N ARG A 85 -21.51 20.50 -4.57
CA ARG A 85 -21.79 21.23 -5.81
C ARG A 85 -23.02 20.65 -6.51
N ARG A 86 -23.16 19.32 -6.54
CA ARG A 86 -24.33 18.64 -7.11
C ARG A 86 -25.60 19.02 -6.36
N GLU A 87 -25.57 19.00 -5.04
CA GLU A 87 -26.71 19.39 -4.20
C GLU A 87 -27.11 20.86 -4.41
N ARG A 88 -26.13 21.77 -4.43
CA ARG A 88 -26.39 23.19 -4.75
C ARG A 88 -27.01 23.37 -6.12
N HIS A 89 -26.51 22.67 -7.13
CA HIS A 89 -27.03 22.73 -8.48
C HIS A 89 -28.50 22.26 -8.54
N LEU A 90 -28.80 21.12 -7.93
CA LEU A 90 -30.17 20.60 -7.81
C LEU A 90 -31.09 21.55 -7.05
N GLY A 91 -30.61 22.15 -5.95
CA GLY A 91 -31.34 23.16 -5.19
C GLY A 91 -31.70 24.39 -6.03
N ASN A 92 -30.76 24.87 -6.86
CA ASN A 92 -31.00 26.01 -7.75
C ASN A 92 -31.99 25.67 -8.88
N ILE A 93 -31.97 24.44 -9.42
CA ILE A 93 -32.98 23.99 -10.39
C ILE A 93 -34.37 23.97 -9.75
N LYS A 94 -34.51 23.37 -8.55
CA LYS A 94 -35.79 23.31 -7.84
C LYS A 94 -36.39 24.70 -7.59
N LYS A 95 -35.55 25.68 -7.23
CA LYS A 95 -35.96 27.09 -7.04
C LYS A 95 -36.37 27.82 -8.31
N ARG A 96 -36.04 27.32 -9.50
CA ARG A 96 -36.43 27.93 -10.80
C ARG A 96 -37.73 27.34 -11.38
N ILE A 97 -38.16 26.19 -10.88
CA ILE A 97 -39.34 25.47 -11.38
C ILE A 97 -40.57 25.73 -10.48
N LEU A 98 -40.35 26.09 -9.22
CA LEU A 98 -41.36 26.63 -8.30
C LEU A 98 -41.37 28.16 -8.35
#